data_AF-A0A7L4TII8-F1
#
_entry.id   AF-A0A7L4TII8-F1
#
_cell.length_a   1.000
_cell.length_b   1.000
_cell.length_c   1.000
_cell.angle_alpha   90.00
_cell.angle_beta   90.00
_cell.angle_gamma   90.00
#
_symmetry.space_group_name_H-M   'P 1'
#
loop_
_entity.id
_entity.type
_entity.pdbx_description
1 polymer ?
#
loop_
_entity_poly.entity_id
_entity_poly.type
_entity_poly.pdbx_seq_one_letter_code
_entity_poly.pdbx_strand_id
1 'polypeptide(L)'
;MKKTFYLAFLFLVVQHSNAQNIIDFFYSIPAEYVDNLSFIERKNLVKNKSLEISDMAYSLECDVKNGYIRLGQSYTEGQSGYGVYEIAYWNLKNKKLIALSSVLGSNGGFHQHNFKLFEYKNGSLSEVKNGYLKSYTSNFDVFINNLVTEFTKSNTKQSIKEELSDLQFTIELPRTGKNIKVAFEENPMSSPEYFTKTYGKYLNFREKTYKWNAVKEVFE
;
A
#
# COMPACT_ATOMS: atom_id res chain seq x y z
N MET A 1 -28.42 24.66 -32.89
CA MET A 1 -27.30 23.70 -32.99
C MET A 1 -26.05 24.12 -32.22
N LYS A 2 -25.51 25.35 -32.38
CA LYS A 2 -24.32 25.79 -31.61
C LYS A 2 -24.50 25.70 -30.08
N LYS A 3 -25.65 26.14 -29.53
CA LYS A 3 -25.96 26.06 -28.09
C LYS A 3 -26.01 24.62 -27.55
N THR A 4 -26.51 23.67 -28.34
CA THR A 4 -26.57 22.23 -28.01
C THR A 4 -25.17 21.61 -27.96
N PHE A 5 -24.28 22.04 -28.86
CA PHE A 5 -22.88 21.61 -28.89
C PHE A 5 -22.09 22.12 -27.67
N TYR A 6 -22.32 23.37 -27.25
CA TYR A 6 -21.72 23.91 -26.02
C TYR A 6 -22.20 23.16 -24.76
N LEU A 7 -23.49 22.77 -24.70
CA LEU A 7 -24.02 21.99 -23.58
C LEU A 7 -23.44 20.57 -23.52
N ALA A 8 -23.31 19.89 -24.67
CA ALA A 8 -22.68 18.57 -24.75
C ALA A 8 -21.19 18.62 -24.38
N PHE A 9 -20.48 19.67 -24.82
CA PHE A 9 -19.08 19.89 -24.45
C PHE A 9 -18.94 20.20 -22.96
N LEU A 10 -19.84 20.99 -22.37
CA LEU A 10 -19.85 21.25 -20.92
C LEU A 10 -20.11 19.97 -20.11
N PHE A 11 -21.05 19.13 -20.56
CA PHE A 11 -21.31 17.84 -19.91
C PHE A 11 -20.12 16.88 -20.00
N LEU A 12 -19.41 16.83 -21.13
CA LEU A 12 -18.18 16.05 -21.28
C LEU A 12 -17.05 16.57 -20.38
N VAL A 13 -16.90 17.90 -20.25
CA VAL A 13 -15.90 18.52 -19.37
C VAL A 13 -16.23 18.29 -17.89
N VAL A 14 -17.51 18.37 -17.49
CA VAL A 14 -17.96 18.11 -16.11
C VAL A 14 -17.89 16.62 -15.75
N GLN A 15 -18.08 15.71 -16.72
CA GLN A 15 -17.82 14.28 -16.51
C GLN A 15 -16.33 14.00 -16.29
N HIS A 16 -15.44 14.74 -16.95
CA HIS A 16 -13.99 14.61 -16.75
C HIS A 16 -13.46 15.34 -15.49
N SER A 17 -14.15 16.36 -14.98
CA SER A 17 -13.72 17.10 -13.78
C SER A 17 -13.99 16.37 -12.45
N ASN A 18 -14.69 15.23 -12.48
CA ASN A 18 -14.94 14.38 -11.31
C ASN A 18 -14.09 13.11 -11.29
N ALA A 19 -12.97 13.09 -12.03
CA ALA A 19 -12.01 12.00 -11.94
C ALA A 19 -11.31 12.09 -10.57
N GLN A 20 -11.86 11.39 -9.58
CA GLN A 20 -11.26 11.31 -8.25
C GLN A 20 -9.81 10.87 -8.36
N ASN A 21 -8.95 11.61 -7.70
CA ASN A 21 -7.52 11.39 -7.70
C ASN A 21 -7.09 10.74 -6.38
N ILE A 22 -5.79 10.44 -6.27
CA ILE A 22 -5.24 9.74 -5.10
C ILE A 22 -5.44 10.49 -3.77
N ILE A 23 -5.53 11.82 -3.80
CA ILE A 23 -5.81 12.64 -2.61
C ILE A 23 -7.24 12.41 -2.12
N ASP A 24 -8.21 12.29 -3.03
CA ASP A 24 -9.60 12.00 -2.65
C ASP A 24 -9.71 10.64 -1.96
N PHE A 25 -8.94 9.65 -2.42
CA PHE A 25 -8.86 8.34 -1.76
C PHE A 25 -8.15 8.41 -0.42
N PHE A 26 -7.08 9.19 -0.31
CA PHE A 26 -6.41 9.41 0.97
C PHE A 26 -7.35 9.98 2.03
N TYR A 27 -8.31 10.82 1.66
CA TYR A 27 -9.34 11.31 2.57
C TYR A 27 -10.45 10.30 2.87
N SER A 28 -10.71 9.38 1.93
CA SER A 28 -11.81 8.41 2.03
C SER A 28 -11.44 7.14 2.81
N ILE A 29 -10.15 6.82 2.90
CA ILE A 29 -9.65 5.65 3.64
C ILE A 29 -9.94 5.80 5.15
N PRO A 30 -10.43 4.76 5.85
CA PRO A 30 -10.64 4.81 7.29
C PRO A 30 -9.37 5.17 8.07
N ALA A 31 -9.50 5.89 9.19
CA ALA A 31 -8.37 6.46 9.90
C ALA A 31 -7.45 5.43 10.54
N GLU A 32 -8.00 4.31 10.98
CA GLU A 32 -7.27 3.18 11.50
C GLU A 32 -6.22 2.62 10.53
N TYR A 33 -6.33 2.89 9.22
CA TYR A 33 -5.37 2.42 8.22
C TYR A 33 -4.26 3.43 7.90
N VAL A 34 -4.36 4.67 8.37
CA VAL A 34 -3.39 5.75 8.14
C VAL A 34 -3.05 6.46 9.44
N ASP A 35 -2.61 5.66 10.40
CA ASP A 35 -2.12 6.09 11.72
C ASP A 35 -3.12 6.94 12.52
N ASN A 36 -4.41 6.67 12.37
CA ASN A 36 -5.51 7.39 13.02
C ASN A 36 -5.56 8.90 12.72
N LEU A 37 -4.89 9.37 11.67
CA LEU A 37 -4.95 10.77 11.25
C LEU A 37 -6.38 11.14 10.86
N SER A 38 -6.90 12.18 11.50
CA SER A 38 -8.21 12.77 11.21
C SER A 38 -8.25 13.38 9.82
N PHE A 39 -9.46 13.61 9.31
CA PHE A 39 -9.65 14.26 8.02
C PHE A 39 -9.02 15.66 7.96
N ILE A 40 -9.03 16.41 9.06
CA ILE A 40 -8.43 17.75 9.14
C ILE A 40 -6.90 17.65 9.07
N GLU A 41 -6.31 16.72 9.81
CA GLU A 41 -4.86 16.47 9.81
C GLU A 41 -4.38 16.03 8.43
N ARG A 42 -5.11 15.13 7.75
CA ARG A 42 -4.80 14.74 6.38
C ARG A 42 -4.89 15.90 5.39
N LYS A 43 -5.88 16.79 5.56
CA LYS A 43 -5.97 18.01 4.74
C LYS A 43 -4.76 18.93 4.96
N ASN A 44 -4.36 19.11 6.21
CA ASN A 44 -3.17 19.89 6.55
C ASN A 44 -1.90 19.25 5.96
N LEU A 45 -1.76 17.92 6.04
CA LEU A 45 -0.67 17.18 5.42
C LEU A 45 -0.61 17.35 3.91
N VAL A 46 -1.73 17.25 3.20
CA VAL A 46 -1.76 17.47 1.74
C VAL A 46 -1.37 18.90 1.38
N LYS A 47 -1.78 19.88 2.18
CA LYS A 47 -1.47 21.30 1.95
C LYS A 47 -0.01 21.63 2.23
N ASN A 48 0.51 21.17 3.37
CA ASN A 48 1.80 21.59 3.91
C ASN A 48 2.93 20.59 3.60
N LYS A 49 2.59 19.37 3.16
CA LYS A 49 3.48 18.20 2.98
C LYS A 49 4.11 17.66 4.26
N SER A 50 3.94 18.35 5.38
CA SER A 50 4.36 17.91 6.71
C SER A 50 3.31 18.27 7.75
N LEU A 51 3.34 17.54 8.86
CA LEU A 51 2.52 17.77 10.04
C LEU A 51 3.25 17.22 11.26
N GLU A 52 3.19 17.94 12.37
CA GLU A 52 3.67 17.45 13.65
C GLU A 52 2.48 17.37 14.61
N ILE A 53 2.33 16.22 15.27
CA ILE A 53 1.30 15.97 16.29
C ILE A 53 2.03 15.38 17.49
N SER A 54 2.05 16.11 18.61
CA SER A 54 2.75 15.67 19.82
C SER A 54 4.24 15.33 19.53
N ASP A 55 4.65 14.09 19.75
CA ASP A 55 5.99 13.55 19.52
C ASP A 55 6.16 12.88 18.14
N MET A 56 5.19 13.04 17.24
CA MET A 56 5.19 12.44 15.91
C MET A 56 5.34 13.49 14.81
N ALA A 57 6.30 13.27 13.92
CA ALA A 57 6.44 13.99 12.67
C ALA A 57 5.95 13.14 11.49
N TYR A 58 5.18 13.76 10.63
CA TYR A 58 4.64 13.18 9.41
C TYR A 58 5.13 13.94 8.18
N SER A 59 5.39 13.20 7.12
CA SER A 59 5.73 13.73 5.80
C SER A 59 4.87 13.06 4.73
N LEU A 60 4.46 13.83 3.72
CA LEU A 60 3.60 13.33 2.65
C LEU A 60 4.23 13.60 1.29
N GLU A 61 4.51 12.53 0.55
CA GLU A 61 4.79 12.59 -0.87
C GLU A 61 3.53 12.23 -1.66
N CYS A 62 3.16 13.07 -2.62
CA CYS A 62 2.04 12.82 -3.52
C CYS A 62 2.50 12.84 -4.98
N ASP A 63 2.27 11.74 -5.68
CA ASP A 63 2.38 11.64 -7.13
C ASP A 63 0.98 11.47 -7.72
N VAL A 64 0.28 12.59 -7.87
CA VAL A 64 -1.10 12.62 -8.37
C VAL A 64 -1.19 12.07 -9.79
N LYS A 65 -0.15 12.30 -10.60
CA LYS A 65 -0.10 11.85 -12.00
C LYS A 65 -0.10 10.32 -12.08
N ASN A 66 0.70 9.65 -11.25
CA ASN A 66 0.77 8.20 -11.24
C ASN A 66 -0.23 7.54 -10.28
N GLY A 67 -0.88 8.35 -9.44
CA GLY A 67 -1.90 7.91 -8.51
C GLY A 67 -1.33 7.23 -7.28
N TYR A 68 -0.25 7.79 -6.73
CA TYR A 68 0.49 7.25 -5.60
C TYR A 68 0.66 8.28 -4.48
N ILE A 69 0.58 7.83 -3.24
CA ILE A 69 0.91 8.59 -2.02
C ILE A 69 1.84 7.76 -1.16
N ARG A 70 2.83 8.42 -0.54
CA ARG A 70 3.64 7.88 0.54
C ARG A 70 3.57 8.81 1.74
N LEU A 71 3.05 8.30 2.85
CA LEU A 71 3.05 8.95 4.15
C LEU A 71 4.19 8.33 4.98
N GLY A 72 5.17 9.15 5.32
CA GLY A 72 6.20 8.81 6.30
C GLY A 72 5.82 9.32 7.68
N GLN A 73 6.14 8.53 8.70
CA GLN A 73 5.93 8.82 10.12
C GLN A 73 7.23 8.52 10.87
N SER A 74 7.61 9.38 11.79
CA SER A 74 8.76 9.18 12.68
C SER A 74 8.57 9.92 14.00
N TYR A 75 9.13 9.41 15.08
CA TYR A 75 9.19 10.15 16.34
C TYR A 75 10.14 11.35 16.22
N THR A 76 9.77 12.47 16.83
CA THR A 76 10.62 13.68 16.91
C THR A 76 11.63 13.60 18.04
N GLU A 77 11.34 12.84 19.10
CA GLU A 77 12.19 12.70 20.28
C GLU A 77 12.25 11.25 20.79
N GLY A 78 13.40 10.85 21.33
CA GLY A 78 13.59 9.63 22.12
C GLY A 78 13.59 8.30 21.34
N GLN A 79 12.49 7.95 20.67
CA GLN A 79 12.31 6.65 20.03
C GLN A 79 12.79 6.64 18.57
N SER A 80 13.42 5.55 18.14
CA SER A 80 13.89 5.36 16.75
C SER A 80 12.84 4.68 15.86
N GLY A 81 11.55 4.84 16.20
CA GLY A 81 10.44 4.25 15.49
C GLY A 81 10.12 5.02 14.20
N TYR A 82 9.71 4.29 13.17
CA TYR A 82 9.21 4.88 11.93
C TYR A 82 8.06 4.05 11.35
N GLY A 83 7.22 4.72 10.57
CA GLY A 83 6.15 4.13 9.80
C GLY A 83 6.15 4.65 8.37
N VAL A 84 5.83 3.77 7.43
CA VAL A 84 5.61 4.13 6.03
C VAL A 84 4.27 3.56 5.62
N TYR A 85 3.40 4.42 5.08
CA TYR A 85 2.12 4.04 4.51
C TYR A 85 2.09 4.44 3.05
N GLU A 86 1.88 3.49 2.17
CA GLU A 86 1.78 3.68 0.74
C GLU A 86 0.34 3.48 0.29
N ILE A 87 -0.12 4.31 -0.65
CA ILE A 87 -1.45 4.19 -1.26
C ILE A 87 -1.28 4.30 -2.77
N ALA A 88 -1.85 3.36 -3.51
CA ALA A 88 -1.89 3.37 -4.96
C ALA A 88 -3.27 2.97 -5.48
N TYR A 89 -3.62 3.35 -6.72
CA TYR A 89 -4.87 2.91 -7.33
C TYR A 89 -4.75 2.42 -8.79
N TRP A 90 -5.72 1.59 -9.16
CA TRP A 90 -5.95 1.06 -10.50
C TRP A 90 -7.36 1.44 -10.96
N ASN A 91 -7.46 1.86 -12.21
CA ASN A 91 -8.77 2.07 -12.85
C ASN A 91 -9.29 0.73 -13.35
N LEU A 92 -10.46 0.33 -12.86
CA LEU A 92 -11.21 -0.82 -13.37
C LEU A 92 -12.35 -0.30 -14.26
N LYS A 93 -13.01 -1.19 -15.01
CA LYS A 93 -14.08 -0.83 -15.96
C LYS A 93 -15.18 0.05 -15.34
N ASN A 94 -15.57 -0.22 -14.10
CA ASN A 94 -16.73 0.42 -13.45
C ASN A 94 -16.46 0.95 -12.04
N LYS A 95 -15.22 0.91 -11.57
CA LYS A 95 -14.80 1.26 -10.20
C LYS A 95 -13.29 1.47 -10.17
N LYS A 96 -12.76 1.86 -9.01
CA LYS A 96 -11.31 1.89 -8.78
C LYS A 96 -10.92 0.88 -7.71
N LEU A 97 -9.79 0.22 -7.91
CA LEU A 97 -9.14 -0.57 -6.89
C LEU A 97 -8.09 0.30 -6.23
N ILE A 98 -8.10 0.38 -4.90
CA ILE A 98 -7.13 1.11 -4.10
C ILE A 98 -6.40 0.10 -3.23
N ALA A 99 -5.08 0.16 -3.22
CA ALA A 99 -4.26 -0.60 -2.29
C ALA A 99 -3.67 0.34 -1.25
N LEU A 100 -3.62 -0.13 -0.01
CA LEU A 100 -2.89 0.46 1.09
C LEU A 100 -1.90 -0.57 1.62
N SER A 101 -0.65 -0.16 1.76
CA SER A 101 0.43 -0.98 2.34
C SER A 101 1.07 -0.18 3.46
N SER A 102 1.32 -0.80 4.61
CA SER A 102 2.07 -0.15 5.69
C SER A 102 3.18 -1.03 6.24
N VAL A 103 4.31 -0.40 6.49
CA VAL A 103 5.50 -0.98 7.12
C VAL A 103 5.80 -0.17 8.37
N LEU A 104 6.00 -0.85 9.48
CA LEU A 104 6.41 -0.24 10.74
C LEU A 104 7.77 -0.81 11.15
N GLY A 105 8.59 0.01 11.80
CA GLY A 105 9.93 -0.39 12.17
C GLY A 105 10.54 0.43 13.29
N SER A 106 11.65 -0.07 13.82
CA SER A 106 12.50 0.60 14.79
C SER A 106 13.90 0.02 14.75
N ASN A 107 14.93 0.84 15.01
CA ASN A 107 16.33 0.40 15.10
C ASN A 107 16.79 -0.47 13.92
N GLY A 108 16.32 -0.12 12.72
CA GLY A 108 16.61 -0.81 11.46
C GLY A 108 15.78 -2.07 11.18
N GLY A 109 15.15 -2.66 12.19
CA GLY A 109 14.15 -3.70 11.98
C GLY A 109 12.85 -3.12 11.45
N PHE A 110 12.18 -3.83 10.55
CA PHE A 110 10.84 -3.51 10.10
C PHE A 110 10.08 -4.77 9.72
N HIS A 111 8.76 -4.64 9.69
CA HIS A 111 7.85 -5.68 9.24
C HIS A 111 6.68 -5.04 8.48
N GLN A 112 6.10 -5.79 7.56
CA GLN A 112 4.81 -5.43 6.98
C GLN A 112 3.78 -5.40 8.11
N HIS A 113 3.20 -4.24 8.36
CA HIS A 113 2.20 -4.06 9.40
C HIS A 113 0.79 -4.33 8.88
N ASN A 114 0.49 -3.90 7.65
CA ASN A 114 -0.83 -4.13 7.07
C ASN A 114 -0.81 -4.07 5.55
N PHE A 115 -1.75 -4.74 4.91
CA PHE A 115 -2.03 -4.60 3.47
C PHE A 115 -3.52 -4.77 3.20
N LYS A 116 -4.13 -3.77 2.58
CA LYS A 116 -5.57 -3.71 2.34
C LYS A 116 -5.88 -3.32 0.90
N LEU A 117 -6.94 -3.93 0.38
CA LEU A 117 -7.55 -3.57 -0.88
C LEU A 117 -8.93 -2.99 -0.63
N PHE A 118 -9.26 -1.92 -1.34
CA PHE A 118 -10.57 -1.29 -1.31
C PHE A 118 -11.09 -1.11 -2.72
N GLU A 119 -12.40 -1.26 -2.87
CA GLU A 119 -13.11 -0.85 -4.07
C GLU A 119 -13.77 0.50 -3.83
N TYR A 120 -13.55 1.42 -4.76
CA TYR A 120 -14.23 2.71 -4.76
C TYR A 120 -15.20 2.77 -5.94
N LYS A 121 -16.49 2.95 -5.62
CA LYS A 121 -17.56 3.05 -6.61
C LYS A 121 -18.64 4.02 -6.14
N ASN A 122 -19.01 4.97 -7.00
CA ASN A 122 -20.12 5.90 -6.78
C ASN A 122 -20.10 6.62 -5.42
N GLY A 123 -18.94 7.11 -4.99
CA GLY A 123 -18.82 7.82 -3.70
C GLY A 123 -18.49 6.92 -2.51
N SER A 124 -18.64 5.60 -2.65
CA SER A 124 -18.49 4.64 -1.57
C SER A 124 -17.17 3.87 -1.68
N LEU A 125 -16.47 3.77 -0.56
CA LEU A 125 -15.32 2.89 -0.37
C LEU A 125 -15.77 1.63 0.36
N SER A 126 -15.39 0.45 -0.13
CA SER A 126 -15.67 -0.83 0.52
C SER A 126 -14.42 -1.71 0.54
N GLU A 127 -14.09 -2.27 1.70
CA GLU A 127 -12.97 -3.20 1.84
C GLU A 127 -13.22 -4.49 1.04
N VAL A 128 -12.20 -4.91 0.29
CA VAL A 128 -12.22 -6.16 -0.46
C VAL A 128 -11.97 -7.32 0.49
N LYS A 129 -12.87 -8.29 0.52
CA LYS A 129 -12.72 -9.50 1.37
C LYS A 129 -11.76 -10.52 0.78
N ASN A 130 -11.74 -10.69 -0.54
CA ASN A 130 -10.89 -11.63 -1.27
C ASN A 130 -10.75 -11.22 -2.75
N GLY A 131 -9.78 -11.80 -3.44
CA GLY A 131 -9.55 -11.58 -4.88
C GLY A 131 -8.48 -10.52 -5.19
N TYR A 132 -8.40 -10.12 -6.45
CA TYR A 132 -7.37 -9.27 -7.08
C TYR A 132 -5.95 -9.80 -7.01
N LEU A 133 -5.51 -10.44 -5.93
CA LEU A 133 -4.22 -11.06 -5.79
C LEU A 133 -4.42 -12.49 -5.30
N LYS A 134 -3.60 -13.42 -5.79
CA LYS A 134 -3.67 -14.82 -5.36
C LYS A 134 -3.53 -14.92 -3.84
N SER A 135 -4.39 -15.72 -3.22
CA SER A 135 -4.39 -15.98 -1.77
C SER A 135 -4.73 -14.75 -0.90
N TYR A 136 -5.13 -13.62 -1.50
CA TYR A 136 -5.54 -12.44 -0.76
C TYR A 136 -6.82 -12.66 0.04
N THR A 137 -6.79 -12.20 1.28
CA THR A 137 -7.92 -12.09 2.19
C THR A 137 -7.78 -10.80 2.99
N SER A 138 -8.89 -10.21 3.41
CA SER A 138 -8.88 -9.00 4.25
C SER A 138 -8.29 -9.25 5.64
N ASN A 139 -8.20 -10.48 6.12
CA ASN A 139 -7.47 -10.78 7.35
C ASN A 139 -5.95 -10.76 7.06
N PHE A 140 -5.25 -9.76 7.59
CA PHE A 140 -3.84 -9.55 7.28
C PHE A 140 -2.96 -10.73 7.72
N ASP A 141 -3.16 -11.26 8.92
CA ASP A 141 -2.38 -12.39 9.45
C ASP A 141 -2.54 -13.65 8.57
N VAL A 142 -3.75 -13.91 8.09
CA VAL A 142 -3.99 -15.04 7.17
C VAL A 142 -3.36 -14.76 5.82
N PHE A 143 -3.48 -13.54 5.31
CA PHE A 143 -2.92 -13.16 4.01
C PHE A 143 -1.40 -13.23 3.99
N ILE A 144 -0.73 -12.66 5.00
CA ILE A 144 0.74 -12.63 5.08
C ILE A 144 1.31 -14.06 5.19
N ASN A 145 0.66 -14.93 5.98
CA ASN A 145 1.05 -16.34 6.10
C ASN A 145 0.88 -17.12 4.79
N ASN A 146 -0.22 -16.88 4.07
CA ASN A 146 -0.42 -17.46 2.75
C ASN A 146 0.66 -16.99 1.77
N LEU A 147 0.95 -15.69 1.78
CA LEU A 147 1.91 -15.07 0.89
C LEU A 147 3.33 -15.59 1.16
N VAL A 148 3.78 -15.64 2.42
CA VAL A 148 5.07 -16.24 2.82
C VAL A 148 5.14 -17.73 2.44
N THR A 149 4.02 -18.46 2.52
CA THR A 149 3.96 -19.85 2.05
C THR A 149 4.25 -19.97 0.56
N GLU A 150 3.85 -18.99 -0.27
CA GLU A 150 4.22 -18.99 -1.68
C GLU A 150 5.74 -18.84 -1.87
N PHE A 151 6.39 -18.02 -1.06
CA PHE A 151 7.84 -17.74 -1.14
C PHE A 151 8.72 -18.86 -0.60
N THR A 152 8.19 -19.75 0.23
CA THR A 152 8.97 -20.78 0.94
C THR A 152 8.90 -22.15 0.26
N LYS A 153 9.95 -22.96 0.43
CA LYS A 153 9.99 -24.36 0.01
C LYS A 153 8.87 -25.15 0.71
N SER A 154 8.34 -26.17 0.03
CA SER A 154 7.22 -26.98 0.53
C SER A 154 7.50 -27.69 1.86
N ASN A 155 8.76 -28.00 2.17
CA ASN A 155 9.20 -28.66 3.40
C ASN A 155 9.60 -27.69 4.53
N THR A 156 9.45 -26.38 4.33
CA THR A 156 9.73 -25.38 5.36
C THR A 156 8.76 -25.53 6.54
N LYS A 157 9.31 -25.65 7.75
CA LYS A 157 8.54 -25.78 8.98
C LYS A 157 7.67 -24.54 9.22
N GLN A 158 6.50 -24.75 9.81
CA GLN A 158 5.54 -23.68 10.10
C GLN A 158 6.13 -22.57 10.97
N SER A 159 6.92 -22.91 12.01
CA SER A 159 7.57 -21.91 12.87
C SER A 159 8.50 -20.95 12.11
N ILE A 160 9.17 -21.44 11.06
CA ILE A 160 10.04 -20.59 10.22
C ILE A 160 9.20 -19.66 9.34
N LYS A 161 8.02 -20.09 8.91
CA LYS A 161 7.11 -19.24 8.12
C LYS A 161 6.54 -18.10 8.97
N GLU A 162 6.22 -18.39 10.23
CA GLU A 162 5.78 -17.39 11.21
C GLU A 162 6.89 -16.38 11.50
N GLU A 163 8.15 -16.83 11.68
CA GLU A 163 9.27 -15.89 11.79
C GLU A 163 9.41 -15.01 10.53
N LEU A 164 9.21 -15.58 9.34
CA LEU A 164 9.32 -14.86 8.08
C LEU A 164 8.16 -13.89 7.83
N SER A 165 6.96 -14.12 8.36
CA SER A 165 5.86 -13.13 8.26
C SER A 165 6.16 -11.85 9.02
N ASP A 166 6.99 -11.96 10.06
CA ASP A 166 7.28 -10.88 11.01
C ASP A 166 8.63 -10.20 10.73
N LEU A 167 9.39 -10.66 9.73
CA LEU A 167 10.75 -10.20 9.47
C LEU A 167 10.96 -9.75 8.04
N GLN A 168 11.21 -8.44 7.86
CA GLN A 168 11.81 -7.84 6.66
C GLN A 168 11.08 -8.17 5.35
N PHE A 169 9.81 -8.55 5.44
CA PHE A 169 8.95 -8.83 4.31
C PHE A 169 8.16 -7.59 3.97
N THR A 170 8.17 -7.16 2.72
CA THR A 170 7.52 -5.93 2.26
C THR A 170 6.61 -6.19 1.08
N ILE A 171 5.52 -5.42 1.03
CA ILE A 171 4.63 -5.30 -0.13
C ILE A 171 4.70 -3.86 -0.62
N GLU A 172 5.56 -3.61 -1.60
CA GLU A 172 5.80 -2.28 -2.16
C GLU A 172 4.75 -1.94 -3.22
N LEU A 173 4.09 -0.79 -3.06
CA LEU A 173 3.14 -0.29 -4.04
C LEU A 173 3.85 0.50 -5.16
N PRO A 174 3.38 0.39 -6.41
CA PRO A 174 4.04 1.05 -7.53
C PRO A 174 3.82 2.56 -7.50
N ARG A 175 4.90 3.32 -7.29
CA ARG A 175 4.92 4.76 -7.62
C ARG A 175 4.82 5.00 -9.12
N THR A 176 5.42 4.11 -9.92
CA THR A 176 5.30 4.11 -11.39
C THR A 176 4.92 2.72 -11.89
N GLY A 177 4.24 2.66 -13.04
CA GLY A 177 3.67 1.40 -13.51
C GLY A 177 2.48 0.96 -12.66
N LYS A 178 2.21 -0.35 -12.66
CA LYS A 178 1.02 -0.95 -12.01
C LYS A 178 1.28 -2.29 -11.33
N ASN A 179 2.52 -2.73 -11.23
CA ASN A 179 2.88 -4.00 -10.63
C ASN A 179 3.17 -3.84 -9.15
N ILE A 180 2.82 -4.83 -8.35
CA ILE A 180 3.16 -4.87 -6.92
C ILE A 180 4.43 -5.70 -6.77
N LYS A 181 5.41 -5.18 -6.05
CA LYS A 181 6.61 -5.93 -5.69
C LYS A 181 6.47 -6.44 -4.26
N VAL A 182 6.82 -7.71 -4.06
CA VAL A 182 6.83 -8.35 -2.75
C VAL A 182 8.20 -8.95 -2.56
N ALA A 183 8.88 -8.64 -1.46
CA ALA A 183 10.26 -9.07 -1.26
C ALA A 183 10.60 -9.27 0.21
N PHE A 184 11.59 -10.13 0.45
CA PHE A 184 12.40 -10.11 1.66
C PHE A 184 13.58 -9.18 1.45
N GLU A 185 13.53 -8.04 2.12
CA GLU A 185 14.56 -7.01 2.09
C GLU A 185 15.65 -7.31 3.12
N GLU A 186 16.86 -6.81 2.88
CA GLU A 186 17.92 -6.87 3.88
C GLU A 186 17.78 -5.69 4.82
N ASN A 187 17.90 -5.93 6.13
CA ASN A 187 18.10 -4.87 7.10
C ASN A 187 19.58 -4.47 7.14
N PRO A 188 19.96 -3.26 6.67
CA PRO A 188 21.35 -2.83 6.64
C PRO A 188 21.91 -2.46 8.03
N MET A 189 21.05 -2.32 9.05
CA MET A 189 21.48 -1.97 10.42
C MET A 189 21.82 -3.20 11.27
N SER A 190 21.38 -4.39 10.89
CA SER A 190 21.88 -5.66 11.43
C SER A 190 22.88 -6.27 10.43
N SER A 191 23.58 -7.35 10.82
CA SER A 191 24.54 -8.03 9.93
C SER A 191 23.90 -8.22 8.55
N PRO A 192 24.40 -7.57 7.47
CA PRO A 192 23.69 -7.50 6.18
C PRO A 192 23.40 -8.88 5.58
N GLU A 193 24.17 -9.90 5.97
CA GLU A 193 24.00 -11.26 5.50
C GLU A 193 23.15 -12.13 6.44
N TYR A 194 22.69 -11.61 7.58
CA TYR A 194 21.96 -12.38 8.59
C TYR A 194 20.72 -13.05 8.01
N PHE A 195 19.90 -12.29 7.29
CA PHE A 195 18.69 -12.82 6.69
C PHE A 195 19.03 -13.93 5.69
N THR A 196 19.95 -13.66 4.77
CA THR A 196 20.35 -14.60 3.73
C THR A 196 20.96 -15.88 4.32
N LYS A 197 21.83 -15.77 5.34
CA LYS A 197 22.44 -16.93 6.02
C LYS A 197 21.44 -17.75 6.82
N THR A 198 20.51 -17.09 7.50
CA THR A 198 19.57 -17.75 8.41
C THR A 198 18.40 -18.35 7.65
N TYR A 199 17.81 -17.58 6.74
CA TYR A 199 16.54 -17.88 6.10
C TYR A 199 16.60 -18.20 4.62
N GLY A 200 17.64 -17.76 3.89
CA GLY A 200 17.73 -17.93 2.43
C GLY A 200 17.60 -19.39 1.98
N LYS A 201 18.05 -20.35 2.80
CA LYS A 201 17.93 -21.79 2.53
C LYS A 201 16.49 -22.32 2.49
N TYR A 202 15.52 -21.60 3.07
CA TYR A 202 14.10 -21.98 3.13
C TYR A 202 13.25 -21.38 2.00
N LEU A 203 13.81 -20.45 1.21
CA LEU A 203 13.07 -19.72 0.18
C LEU A 203 13.17 -20.40 -1.19
N ASN A 204 12.08 -20.36 -1.96
CA ASN A 204 12.08 -20.60 -3.41
C ASN A 204 12.48 -19.34 -4.17
N PHE A 205 12.04 -18.18 -3.68
CA PHE A 205 12.32 -16.88 -4.25
C PHE A 205 12.43 -15.85 -3.13
N ARG A 206 13.30 -14.87 -3.33
CA ARG A 206 13.51 -13.75 -2.39
C ARG A 206 12.57 -12.58 -2.67
N GLU A 207 12.26 -12.39 -3.95
CA GLU A 207 11.33 -11.37 -4.42
C GLU A 207 10.43 -11.93 -5.51
N LYS A 208 9.24 -11.35 -5.63
CA LYS A 208 8.27 -11.64 -6.68
C LYS A 208 7.56 -10.35 -7.08
N THR A 209 7.46 -10.12 -8.38
CA THR A 209 6.64 -9.03 -8.92
C THR A 209 5.33 -9.59 -9.42
N TYR A 210 4.23 -9.14 -8.82
CA TYR A 210 2.88 -9.45 -9.25
C TYR A 210 2.45 -8.46 -10.32
N LYS A 211 2.23 -8.97 -11.54
CA LYS A 211 1.95 -8.14 -12.70
C LYS A 211 0.47 -7.83 -12.79
N TRP A 212 0.12 -6.58 -13.03
CA TRP A 212 -1.27 -6.20 -13.24
C TRP A 212 -1.76 -6.67 -14.62
N ASN A 213 -2.75 -7.55 -14.63
CA ASN A 213 -3.46 -7.96 -15.83
C ASN A 213 -4.66 -7.03 -16.07
N ALA A 214 -4.52 -6.06 -16.96
CA ALA A 214 -5.56 -5.07 -17.24
C ALA A 214 -6.84 -5.66 -17.86
N VAL A 215 -6.77 -6.84 -18.50
CA VAL A 215 -7.94 -7.49 -19.12
C VAL A 215 -8.77 -8.21 -18.07
N LYS A 216 -8.10 -8.96 -17.19
CA LYS A 216 -8.72 -9.74 -16.11
C LYS A 216 -9.00 -8.92 -14.86
N GLU A 217 -8.38 -7.74 -14.74
CA GLU A 217 -8.45 -6.86 -13.57
C GLU A 217 -7.93 -7.55 -12.29
N VAL A 218 -6.84 -8.31 -12.41
CA VAL A 218 -6.19 -9.02 -11.29
C VAL A 218 -4.67 -8.99 -11.43
N PHE A 219 -3.97 -9.22 -10.33
CA PHE A 219 -2.53 -9.41 -10.23
C PHE A 219 -2.16 -10.88 -10.41
N GLU A 220 -1.17 -11.15 -11.27
CA GLU A 220 -0.67 -12.50 -11.62
C GLU A 220 0.84 -12.63 -11.40
#